data_AF-A0A3M6R489-F1
#
_entry.id   AF-A0A3M6R489-F1
#
_cell.length_a   1.000
_cell.length_b   1.000
_cell.length_c   1.000
_cell.angle_alpha   90.00
_cell.angle_beta   90.00
_cell.angle_gamma   90.00
#
_symmetry.space_group_name_H-M   'P 1'
#
loop_
_entity.id
_entity.type
_entity.pdbx_description
1 polymer ?
#
loop_
_entity_poly.entity_id
_entity_poly.type
_entity_poly.pdbx_seq_one_letter_code
_entity_poly.pdbx_strand_id
1 'polypeptide(L)'
;MGLHGHLHRLQAAAQGQRQQALHYAPRALGGLWRAPAAALFPPLVILFLALLAGAWQGIGRERRVVISPLQRIDVTSAFLPSQDAPPGLPEGLHPQTLALRQAVPPSQYGEHSEALMLTSSYVQPDAATSARRFAGEEAGYTYTRTANPTVTSFEQRLAALEGTQCAIAAATGMGAISLMVFGLLKTGDHIVASRSMFGSTIKLLGTELARFGVETTFVSQTDVAEWKAAIRPGATRLLFAETPTNPLTDLCDIRALADVAHDAGAWLAVDNSFLTPALQRAAALGADLVIHSGTKFLEGQGRVMAGAVCGPHDLVEEKLGPFIRGAGFNLSPFNAWVALKGMETLHIRMREQSRHALELAQWLQTHPKVARVYYPGLASHPQRALAQRQHEGGDGAVLSFDVVGHDAQTLRTNAFAVIDHCRVISKTTNLGDVKTTISHPATTSHGRLSEEQRQAAGIGQGLLRISVGLEYPKDVQDDLLRGLGGL
;
A
#
# COMPACT_ATOMS: atom_id res chain seq x y z
N MET A 1 -14.26 49.07 30.46
CA MET A 1 -15.69 48.98 30.04
C MET A 1 -15.82 48.16 28.75
N GLY A 2 -15.36 46.90 28.76
CA GLY A 2 -15.34 46.07 27.56
C GLY A 2 -14.77 44.70 27.89
N LEU A 3 -15.66 43.79 28.29
CA LEU A 3 -15.51 42.32 28.18
C LEU A 3 -16.75 41.57 28.70
N HIS A 4 -17.71 42.26 29.36
CA HIS A 4 -18.94 41.64 29.87
C HIS A 4 -20.11 41.59 28.85
N GLY A 5 -20.01 42.31 27.72
CA GLY A 5 -21.09 42.38 26.72
C GLY A 5 -21.07 41.30 25.62
N HIS A 6 -20.01 40.49 25.53
CA HIS A 6 -19.85 39.51 24.45
C HIS A 6 -20.26 38.08 24.86
N LEU A 7 -20.26 37.77 26.16
CA LEU A 7 -20.72 36.48 26.69
C LEU A 7 -22.26 36.32 26.65
N HIS A 8 -23.02 37.42 26.76
CA HIS A 8 -24.49 37.37 26.70
C HIS A 8 -25.06 37.10 25.29
N ARG A 9 -24.33 37.39 24.21
CA ARG A 9 -24.81 37.13 22.83
C ARG A 9 -24.58 35.69 22.38
N LEU A 10 -23.60 34.98 22.96
CA LEU A 10 -23.33 33.58 22.63
C LEU A 10 -24.23 32.59 23.38
N GLN A 11 -24.74 32.94 24.56
CA GLN A 11 -25.72 32.11 25.29
C GLN A 11 -27.14 32.19 24.70
N ALA A 12 -27.54 33.31 24.08
CA ALA A 12 -28.85 33.44 23.43
C ALA A 12 -28.96 32.66 22.10
N ALA A 13 -27.85 32.50 21.36
CA ALA A 13 -27.83 31.73 20.12
C ALA A 13 -27.92 30.20 20.36
N ALA A 14 -27.45 29.71 21.52
CA ALA A 14 -27.49 28.30 21.88
C ALA A 14 -28.86 27.84 22.45
N GLN A 15 -29.70 28.77 22.94
CA GLN A 15 -31.06 28.44 23.41
C GLN A 15 -32.11 28.44 22.29
N GLY A 16 -31.88 29.18 21.19
CA GLY A 16 -32.80 29.21 20.05
C GLY A 16 -32.83 27.92 19.20
N GLN A 17 -31.77 27.11 19.22
CA GLN A 17 -31.72 25.86 18.45
C GLN A 17 -32.12 24.59 19.23
N ARG A 18 -32.36 24.68 20.55
CA ARG A 18 -32.84 23.55 21.36
C ARG A 18 -34.37 23.39 21.38
N GLN A 19 -35.14 24.35 20.88
CA GLN A 19 -36.61 24.28 20.86
C GLN A 19 -37.23 23.76 19.55
N GLN A 20 -36.43 23.41 18.53
CA GLN A 20 -36.97 22.86 17.26
C GLN A 20 -36.84 21.34 17.10
N ALA A 21 -36.34 20.59 18.09
CA ALA A 21 -36.06 19.15 17.95
C ALA A 21 -36.85 18.24 18.92
N LEU A 22 -37.94 18.71 19.52
CA LEU A 22 -38.74 17.93 20.47
C LEU A 22 -40.25 18.03 20.21
N HIS A 23 -40.70 17.71 19.00
CA HIS A 23 -42.09 17.30 18.73
C HIS A 23 -42.14 16.53 17.42
N TYR A 24 -42.30 15.20 17.50
CA TYR A 24 -43.30 14.38 16.79
C TYR A 24 -42.94 12.90 16.93
N ALA A 25 -43.59 12.24 17.90
CA ALA A 25 -43.74 10.80 17.94
C ALA A 25 -45.19 10.53 18.34
N PRO A 26 -45.92 9.63 17.65
CA PRO A 26 -47.10 9.03 18.24
C PRO A 26 -46.91 7.52 18.45
N ARG A 27 -47.05 7.15 19.73
CA ARG A 27 -47.60 5.86 20.17
C ARG A 27 -48.99 5.67 19.56
N ALA A 28 -49.30 4.45 19.12
CA ALA A 28 -50.47 3.65 19.53
C ALA A 28 -50.81 2.61 18.46
N LEU A 29 -50.27 1.40 18.62
CA LEU A 29 -50.83 0.18 18.05
C LEU A 29 -51.82 -0.39 19.06
N GLY A 30 -53.08 -0.57 18.66
CA GLY A 30 -54.10 -1.16 19.51
C GLY A 30 -55.49 -1.24 18.89
N GLY A 31 -55.68 -2.23 18.00
CA GLY A 31 -56.88 -3.08 18.00
C GLY A 31 -58.16 -2.64 17.27
N LEU A 32 -58.66 -3.62 16.48
CA LEU A 32 -60.07 -4.00 16.23
C LEU A 32 -60.80 -3.48 14.96
N TRP A 33 -60.72 -4.32 13.91
CA TRP A 33 -61.82 -4.97 13.17
C TRP A 33 -63.11 -4.18 12.83
N ARG A 34 -63.40 -4.02 11.52
CA ARG A 34 -64.57 -4.57 10.77
C ARG A 34 -64.59 -4.08 9.30
N ALA A 35 -64.87 -5.01 8.37
CA ALA A 35 -65.01 -4.86 6.91
C ALA A 35 -66.41 -4.27 6.50
N PRO A 36 -66.85 -4.16 5.20
CA PRO A 36 -66.21 -4.49 3.92
C PRO A 36 -66.40 -3.48 2.73
N ALA A 37 -65.62 -3.75 1.66
CA ALA A 37 -65.83 -3.58 0.22
C ALA A 37 -66.75 -2.50 -0.41
N ALA A 38 -66.18 -1.86 -1.45
CA ALA A 38 -66.73 -1.53 -2.77
C ALA A 38 -66.76 -0.03 -3.15
N ALA A 39 -66.37 0.19 -4.41
CA ALA A 39 -66.53 1.39 -5.24
C ALA A 39 -65.45 2.49 -5.14
N LEU A 40 -64.56 2.50 -6.16
CA LEU A 40 -64.20 3.64 -7.03
C LEU A 40 -62.71 3.62 -7.40
N PHE A 41 -62.39 2.96 -8.52
CA PHE A 41 -61.10 3.09 -9.20
C PHE A 41 -61.17 4.22 -10.24
N PRO A 42 -60.28 5.24 -10.22
CA PRO A 42 -60.21 6.23 -11.29
C PRO A 42 -59.25 5.79 -12.42
N PRO A 43 -59.42 6.35 -13.64
CA PRO A 43 -58.81 5.88 -14.90
C PRO A 43 -57.28 5.99 -15.02
N LEU A 44 -56.57 6.46 -13.98
CA LEU A 44 -55.12 6.66 -13.98
C LEU A 44 -54.32 5.34 -13.85
N VAL A 45 -54.88 4.32 -13.22
CA VAL A 45 -54.20 3.01 -13.07
C VAL A 45 -54.18 2.22 -14.38
N ILE A 46 -55.21 2.38 -15.23
CA ILE A 46 -55.29 1.74 -16.54
C ILE A 46 -54.28 2.38 -17.52
N LEU A 47 -54.09 3.71 -17.44
CA LEU A 47 -53.09 4.40 -18.25
C LEU A 47 -51.65 4.00 -17.86
N PHE A 48 -51.40 3.80 -16.57
CA PHE A 48 -50.09 3.36 -16.06
C PHE A 48 -49.77 1.90 -16.44
N LEU A 49 -50.77 1.01 -16.41
CA LEU A 49 -50.61 -0.38 -16.84
C LEU A 49 -50.50 -0.52 -18.37
N ALA A 50 -51.17 0.34 -19.15
CA ALA A 50 -51.02 0.38 -20.61
C ALA A 50 -49.64 0.88 -21.05
N LEU A 51 -49.05 1.85 -20.34
CA LEU A 51 -47.68 2.32 -20.56
C LEU A 51 -46.63 1.25 -20.22
N LEU A 52 -46.85 0.47 -19.16
CA LEU A 52 -46.00 -0.67 -18.82
C LEU A 52 -46.13 -1.83 -19.83
N ALA A 53 -47.33 -2.10 -20.34
CA ALA A 53 -47.54 -3.12 -21.38
C ALA A 53 -46.96 -2.72 -22.74
N GLY A 54 -47.06 -1.43 -23.12
CA GLY A 54 -46.45 -0.88 -24.34
C GLY A 54 -44.92 -0.86 -24.29
N ALA A 55 -44.34 -0.59 -23.10
CA ALA A 55 -42.90 -0.68 -22.89
C ALA A 55 -42.38 -2.13 -22.96
N TRP A 56 -43.21 -3.12 -22.62
CA TRP A 56 -42.81 -4.53 -22.66
C TRP A 56 -42.83 -5.13 -24.07
N GLN A 57 -43.73 -4.66 -24.96
CA GLN A 57 -43.75 -5.11 -26.37
C GLN A 57 -42.59 -4.58 -27.22
N GLY A 58 -41.80 -3.61 -26.73
CA GLY A 58 -40.62 -3.07 -27.41
C GLY A 58 -39.29 -3.80 -27.08
N ILE A 59 -39.28 -4.70 -26.09
CA ILE A 59 -38.04 -5.31 -25.55
C ILE A 59 -37.80 -6.73 -26.12
N GLY A 60 -38.65 -7.20 -27.05
CA GLY A 60 -38.58 -8.53 -27.66
C GLY A 60 -37.68 -8.69 -28.89
N ARG A 61 -36.79 -7.74 -29.20
CA ARG A 61 -35.75 -7.94 -30.22
C ARG A 61 -34.39 -7.97 -29.53
N GLU A 62 -33.78 -9.15 -29.53
CA GLU A 62 -32.34 -9.33 -29.30
C GLU A 62 -31.56 -8.43 -30.27
N ARG A 63 -31.33 -7.17 -29.89
CA ARG A 63 -30.13 -6.50 -30.33
C ARG A 63 -29.02 -7.16 -29.55
N ARG A 64 -28.33 -8.11 -30.18
CA ARG A 64 -26.93 -8.37 -29.83
C ARG A 64 -26.26 -7.00 -29.84
N VAL A 65 -26.06 -6.43 -28.66
CA VAL A 65 -25.04 -5.41 -28.47
C VAL A 65 -23.75 -6.18 -28.69
N VAL A 66 -23.31 -6.20 -29.95
CA VAL A 66 -21.93 -6.50 -30.26
C VAL A 66 -21.18 -5.34 -29.64
N ILE A 67 -20.74 -5.52 -28.38
CA ILE A 67 -19.64 -4.75 -27.85
C ILE A 67 -18.48 -5.16 -28.75
N SER A 68 -18.24 -4.35 -29.79
CA SER A 68 -16.96 -4.35 -30.49
C SER A 68 -15.88 -4.43 -29.41
N PRO A 69 -14.89 -5.33 -29.51
CA PRO A 69 -13.74 -5.22 -28.63
C PRO A 69 -13.25 -3.78 -28.75
N LEU A 70 -13.28 -3.04 -27.63
CA LEU A 70 -12.64 -1.74 -27.55
C LEU A 70 -11.26 -1.92 -28.16
N GLN A 71 -10.96 -1.17 -29.22
CA GLN A 71 -9.62 -1.17 -29.76
C GLN A 71 -8.70 -0.77 -28.61
N ARG A 72 -7.81 -1.71 -28.26
CA ARG A 72 -6.78 -1.55 -27.25
C ARG A 72 -6.00 -0.28 -27.53
N ILE A 73 -6.05 0.66 -26.61
CA ILE A 73 -5.08 1.74 -26.53
C ILE A 73 -4.37 1.56 -25.21
N ASP A 74 -3.12 1.16 -25.32
CA ASP A 74 -2.17 1.09 -24.23
C ASP A 74 -1.99 2.51 -23.68
N VAL A 75 -2.36 2.72 -22.40
CA VAL A 75 -2.35 4.05 -21.77
C VAL A 75 -0.91 4.51 -21.49
N THR A 76 0.07 3.59 -21.53
CA THR A 76 1.50 3.93 -21.56
C THR A 76 1.96 4.37 -22.95
N SER A 77 1.33 3.85 -24.02
CA SER A 77 1.54 4.32 -25.40
C SER A 77 0.75 5.59 -25.76
N ALA A 78 -0.31 5.93 -25.02
CA ALA A 78 -1.22 7.01 -25.39
C ALA A 78 -0.55 8.39 -25.23
N PHE A 79 0.43 8.54 -24.36
CA PHE A 79 1.22 9.77 -24.26
C PHE A 79 2.35 9.80 -25.32
N LEU A 80 2.01 9.61 -26.59
CA LEU A 80 2.96 9.95 -27.64
C LEU A 80 3.21 11.47 -27.58
N PRO A 81 4.49 11.89 -27.56
CA PRO A 81 4.89 13.25 -27.86
C PRO A 81 4.00 13.91 -28.91
N SER A 82 3.65 15.18 -28.72
CA SER A 82 3.43 16.03 -29.91
C SER A 82 4.66 15.88 -30.82
N GLN A 83 4.53 16.14 -32.12
CA GLN A 83 5.68 16.08 -33.04
C GLN A 83 6.88 16.96 -32.60
N ASP A 84 6.66 17.84 -31.61
CA ASP A 84 7.66 18.73 -31.00
C ASP A 84 8.12 18.32 -29.59
N ALA A 85 7.65 17.20 -29.00
CA ALA A 85 8.11 16.83 -27.65
C ALA A 85 9.56 16.33 -27.70
N PRO A 86 10.36 16.65 -26.67
CA PRO A 86 11.78 16.29 -26.64
C PRO A 86 11.96 14.78 -26.76
N PRO A 87 13.06 14.31 -27.38
CA PRO A 87 13.33 12.88 -27.49
C PRO A 87 13.32 12.24 -26.10
N GLY A 88 12.72 11.06 -26.00
CA GLY A 88 12.69 10.28 -24.77
C GLY A 88 14.09 9.90 -24.28
N LEU A 89 14.16 9.39 -23.06
CA LEU A 89 15.42 8.84 -22.53
C LEU A 89 15.89 7.65 -23.39
N PRO A 90 17.21 7.47 -23.58
CA PRO A 90 17.75 6.27 -24.21
C PRO A 90 17.27 4.99 -23.53
N GLU A 91 17.12 3.91 -24.30
CA GLU A 91 16.83 2.58 -23.75
C GLU A 91 18.02 2.02 -22.94
N GLY A 92 17.74 1.11 -22.01
CA GLY A 92 18.77 0.39 -21.26
C GLY A 92 19.55 1.23 -20.23
N LEU A 93 19.04 2.40 -19.85
CA LEU A 93 19.65 3.20 -18.78
C LEU A 93 19.64 2.46 -17.44
N HIS A 94 20.67 2.71 -16.64
CA HIS A 94 20.79 2.16 -15.31
C HIS A 94 19.66 2.69 -14.38
N PRO A 95 19.08 1.88 -13.46
CA PRO A 95 18.03 2.32 -12.55
C PRO A 95 18.37 3.57 -11.74
N GLN A 96 19.64 3.73 -11.34
CA GLN A 96 20.08 4.97 -10.69
C GLN A 96 19.87 6.21 -11.58
N THR A 97 20.12 6.14 -12.88
CA THR A 97 19.84 7.25 -13.80
C THR A 97 18.33 7.47 -13.97
N LEU A 98 17.57 6.38 -14.09
CA LEU A 98 16.10 6.44 -14.20
C LEU A 98 15.45 7.08 -12.97
N ALA A 99 15.97 6.81 -11.76
CA ALA A 99 15.51 7.43 -10.52
C ALA A 99 15.61 8.97 -10.53
N LEU A 100 16.48 9.54 -11.36
CA LEU A 100 16.69 10.99 -11.48
C LEU A 100 15.97 11.60 -12.69
N ARG A 101 15.62 10.80 -13.70
CA ARG A 101 15.26 11.32 -15.03
C ARG A 101 13.90 10.83 -15.55
N GLN A 102 13.45 9.65 -15.13
CA GLN A 102 12.18 9.11 -15.62
C GLN A 102 11.02 9.89 -15.00
N ALA A 103 10.20 10.51 -15.84
CA ALA A 103 9.01 11.27 -15.49
C ALA A 103 8.25 11.61 -16.78
N VAL A 104 7.06 12.22 -16.65
CA VAL A 104 6.41 12.87 -17.80
C VAL A 104 7.33 13.98 -18.35
N PRO A 105 7.30 14.27 -19.66
CA PRO A 105 8.10 15.35 -20.25
C PRO A 105 7.81 16.72 -19.61
N PRO A 106 8.78 17.66 -19.61
CA PRO A 106 8.54 19.03 -19.18
C PRO A 106 7.37 19.68 -19.93
N SER A 107 6.70 20.61 -19.26
CA SER A 107 5.65 21.43 -19.88
C SER A 107 6.23 22.35 -20.97
N GLN A 108 5.36 23.16 -21.58
CA GLN A 108 5.77 24.19 -22.55
C GLN A 108 6.77 25.22 -22.00
N TYR A 109 6.96 25.29 -20.69
CA TYR A 109 7.93 26.19 -20.06
C TYR A 109 9.33 25.57 -19.90
N GLY A 110 9.50 24.28 -20.17
CA GLY A 110 10.80 23.61 -20.12
C GLY A 110 11.40 23.52 -18.73
N GLU A 111 10.56 23.36 -17.68
CA GLU A 111 11.03 23.25 -16.31
C GLU A 111 11.98 22.06 -16.09
N HIS A 112 13.02 22.27 -15.28
CA HIS A 112 14.02 21.23 -15.02
C HIS A 112 13.56 20.17 -13.99
N SER A 113 12.86 20.61 -12.94
CA SER A 113 12.27 19.71 -11.95
C SER A 113 10.82 19.43 -12.31
N GLU A 114 10.33 18.25 -11.96
CA GLU A 114 8.95 17.85 -12.23
C GLU A 114 7.97 18.81 -11.55
N ALA A 115 7.05 19.34 -12.36
CA ALA A 115 6.04 20.28 -11.90
C ALA A 115 5.00 19.60 -10.99
N LEU A 116 4.49 20.37 -10.04
CA LEU A 116 3.43 19.96 -9.13
C LEU A 116 2.06 20.47 -9.65
N MET A 117 1.25 19.55 -10.17
CA MET A 117 -0.06 19.84 -10.78
C MET A 117 -1.20 19.68 -9.76
N LEU A 118 -1.40 20.72 -8.92
CA LEU A 118 -2.49 20.80 -7.94
C LEU A 118 -3.80 21.27 -8.59
N THR A 119 -4.46 20.37 -9.31
CA THR A 119 -5.79 20.61 -9.87
C THR A 119 -6.66 19.36 -9.73
N SER A 120 -7.98 19.53 -9.73
CA SER A 120 -8.95 18.43 -9.77
C SER A 120 -9.31 18.03 -11.20
N SER A 121 -9.39 19.00 -12.13
CA SER A 121 -9.82 18.79 -13.51
C SER A 121 -8.96 19.56 -14.51
N TYR A 122 -9.12 19.22 -15.80
CA TYR A 122 -8.35 19.77 -16.90
C TYR A 122 -9.29 20.32 -17.98
N VAL A 123 -8.99 21.52 -18.46
CA VAL A 123 -9.72 22.16 -19.56
C VAL A 123 -9.52 21.36 -20.85
N GLN A 124 -10.60 21.17 -21.58
CA GLN A 124 -10.58 20.51 -22.89
C GLN A 124 -10.70 21.58 -23.98
N PRO A 125 -9.98 21.46 -25.12
CA PRO A 125 -9.99 22.47 -26.17
C PRO A 125 -11.37 22.60 -26.84
N ASP A 126 -12.12 21.51 -26.92
CA ASP A 126 -13.48 21.46 -27.46
C ASP A 126 -14.25 20.22 -26.92
N ALA A 127 -15.56 20.18 -27.15
CA ALA A 127 -16.43 19.11 -26.67
C ALA A 127 -16.15 17.76 -27.34
N ALA A 128 -15.70 17.73 -28.60
CA ALA A 128 -15.39 16.49 -29.30
C ALA A 128 -14.10 15.86 -28.74
N THR A 129 -13.09 16.67 -28.45
CA THR A 129 -11.85 16.26 -27.77
C THR A 129 -12.14 15.75 -26.37
N SER A 130 -13.01 16.44 -25.63
CA SER A 130 -13.50 15.93 -24.33
C SER A 130 -14.12 14.54 -24.47
N ALA A 131 -15.04 14.34 -25.41
CA ALA A 131 -15.70 13.05 -25.63
C ALA A 131 -14.70 11.93 -25.95
N ARG A 132 -13.75 12.16 -26.86
CA ARG A 132 -12.70 11.17 -27.22
C ARG A 132 -11.83 10.81 -26.01
N ARG A 133 -11.39 11.79 -25.22
CA ARG A 133 -10.56 11.54 -24.02
C ARG A 133 -11.31 10.79 -22.92
N PHE A 134 -12.58 11.12 -22.70
CA PHE A 134 -13.42 10.37 -21.75
C PHE A 134 -13.71 8.94 -22.23
N ALA A 135 -13.79 8.72 -23.55
CA ALA A 135 -13.92 7.40 -24.17
C ALA A 135 -12.60 6.61 -24.21
N GLY A 136 -11.45 7.24 -23.91
CA GLY A 136 -10.12 6.64 -24.01
C GLY A 136 -9.59 6.53 -25.45
N GLU A 137 -10.23 7.20 -26.41
CA GLU A 137 -9.86 7.20 -27.84
C GLU A 137 -8.73 8.19 -28.15
N GLU A 138 -8.52 9.16 -27.27
CA GLU A 138 -7.45 10.16 -27.36
C GLU A 138 -6.80 10.29 -25.98
N ALA A 139 -5.48 10.43 -25.94
CA ALA A 139 -4.76 10.67 -24.71
C ALA A 139 -5.01 12.06 -24.14
N GLY A 140 -4.98 12.16 -22.82
CA GLY A 140 -5.06 13.44 -22.13
C GLY A 140 -5.61 13.28 -20.72
N TYR A 141 -5.32 14.28 -19.90
CA TYR A 141 -5.86 14.36 -18.57
C TYR A 141 -7.27 14.96 -18.60
N THR A 142 -8.19 14.37 -17.83
CA THR A 142 -9.58 14.82 -17.70
C THR A 142 -9.89 15.17 -16.26
N TYR A 143 -9.58 14.27 -15.33
CA TYR A 143 -9.85 14.42 -13.91
C TYR A 143 -8.78 13.71 -13.06
N THR A 144 -8.29 14.36 -11.99
CA THR A 144 -7.14 13.87 -11.18
C THR A 144 -7.37 12.52 -10.52
N ARG A 145 -8.61 12.14 -10.20
CA ARG A 145 -8.91 10.78 -9.71
C ARG A 145 -8.68 9.68 -10.76
N THR A 146 -8.64 10.04 -12.05
CA THR A 146 -8.34 9.09 -13.13
C THR A 146 -6.87 9.11 -13.52
N ALA A 147 -6.27 10.30 -13.65
CA ALA A 147 -4.85 10.49 -13.96
C ALA A 147 -4.45 11.94 -13.63
N ASN A 148 -3.20 12.16 -13.24
CA ASN A 148 -2.62 13.48 -12.98
C ASN A 148 -1.14 13.48 -13.37
N PRO A 149 -0.60 14.49 -14.10
CA PRO A 149 0.77 14.46 -14.60
C PRO A 149 1.83 14.22 -13.53
N THR A 150 1.67 14.80 -12.33
CA THR A 150 2.60 14.61 -11.21
C THR A 150 2.53 13.19 -10.65
N VAL A 151 1.33 12.60 -10.58
CA VAL A 151 1.14 11.21 -10.16
C VAL A 151 1.69 10.25 -11.22
N THR A 152 1.46 10.53 -12.49
CA THR A 152 1.99 9.76 -13.63
C THR A 152 3.51 9.76 -13.65
N SER A 153 4.19 10.87 -13.32
CA SER A 153 5.65 10.87 -13.16
C SER A 153 6.13 9.92 -12.05
N PHE A 154 5.42 9.87 -10.93
CA PHE A 154 5.72 8.94 -9.84
C PHE A 154 5.53 7.48 -10.28
N GLU A 155 4.43 7.18 -10.97
CA GLU A 155 4.11 5.86 -11.52
C GLU A 155 5.15 5.39 -12.55
N GLN A 156 5.47 6.24 -13.54
CA GLN A 156 6.46 5.93 -14.57
C GLN A 156 7.85 5.70 -13.99
N ARG A 157 8.28 6.54 -13.04
CA ARG A 157 9.58 6.38 -12.38
C ARG A 157 9.65 5.06 -11.63
N LEU A 158 8.64 4.76 -10.83
CA LEU A 158 8.63 3.54 -10.02
C LEU A 158 8.58 2.28 -10.89
N ALA A 159 7.75 2.28 -11.95
CA ALA A 159 7.70 1.18 -12.91
C ALA A 159 9.06 0.93 -13.58
N ALA A 160 9.72 2.00 -14.03
CA ALA A 160 11.05 1.91 -14.64
C ALA A 160 12.13 1.40 -13.67
N LEU A 161 12.01 1.71 -12.37
CA LEU A 161 12.92 1.22 -11.34
C LEU A 161 12.73 -0.27 -11.03
N GLU A 162 11.48 -0.75 -10.97
CA GLU A 162 11.19 -2.18 -10.82
C GLU A 162 11.46 -2.98 -12.11
N GLY A 163 11.50 -2.32 -13.26
CA GLY A 163 11.55 -2.98 -14.56
C GLY A 163 10.20 -3.56 -14.99
N THR A 164 9.08 -2.95 -14.56
CA THR A 164 7.72 -3.35 -14.92
C THR A 164 7.18 -2.47 -16.05
N GLN A 165 6.08 -2.92 -16.68
CA GLN A 165 5.45 -2.16 -17.78
C GLN A 165 4.76 -0.89 -17.28
N CYS A 166 4.13 -0.96 -16.10
CA CYS A 166 3.44 0.18 -15.51
C CYS A 166 3.38 0.06 -13.98
N ALA A 167 2.90 1.13 -13.35
CA ALA A 167 2.55 1.18 -11.95
C ALA A 167 1.30 2.05 -11.76
N ILE A 168 0.50 1.75 -10.74
CA ILE A 168 -0.65 2.57 -10.35
C ILE A 168 -0.50 3.03 -8.91
N ALA A 169 -0.59 4.34 -8.69
CA ALA A 169 -0.39 4.95 -7.38
C ALA A 169 -1.66 4.89 -6.52
N ALA A 170 -1.46 4.63 -5.24
CA ALA A 170 -2.50 4.61 -4.22
C ALA A 170 -2.17 5.55 -3.06
N ALA A 171 -3.18 5.97 -2.30
CA ALA A 171 -3.05 6.91 -1.20
C ALA A 171 -2.09 6.43 -0.08
N THR A 172 -1.97 5.12 0.11
CA THR A 172 -1.11 4.47 1.12
C THR A 172 -0.69 3.09 0.64
N GLY A 173 0.31 2.46 1.28
CA GLY A 173 0.65 1.04 1.03
C GLY A 173 -0.54 0.09 1.23
N MET A 174 -1.33 0.27 2.29
CA MET A 174 -2.58 -0.51 2.47
C MET A 174 -3.62 -0.22 1.39
N GLY A 175 -3.62 1.00 0.83
CA GLY A 175 -4.43 1.35 -0.34
C GLY A 175 -4.01 0.57 -1.58
N ALA A 176 -2.71 0.37 -1.78
CA ALA A 176 -2.18 -0.46 -2.88
C ALA A 176 -2.54 -1.94 -2.69
N ILE A 177 -2.38 -2.49 -1.48
CA ILE A 177 -2.78 -3.87 -1.17
C ILE A 177 -4.30 -4.04 -1.36
N SER A 178 -5.10 -3.09 -0.88
CA SER A 178 -6.57 -3.12 -1.04
C SER A 178 -6.97 -3.05 -2.51
N LEU A 179 -6.36 -2.15 -3.29
CA LEU A 179 -6.56 -2.03 -4.72
C LEU A 179 -6.26 -3.36 -5.43
N MET A 180 -5.13 -3.98 -5.13
CA MET A 180 -4.76 -5.29 -5.68
C MET A 180 -5.82 -6.35 -5.37
N VAL A 181 -6.17 -6.55 -4.10
CA VAL A 181 -7.07 -7.66 -3.73
C VAL A 181 -8.50 -7.44 -4.22
N PHE A 182 -9.05 -6.23 -4.11
CA PHE A 182 -10.42 -5.97 -4.57
C PHE A 182 -10.53 -5.80 -6.09
N GLY A 183 -9.44 -5.43 -6.76
CA GLY A 183 -9.40 -5.33 -8.22
C GLY A 183 -9.19 -6.67 -8.93
N LEU A 184 -8.58 -7.66 -8.27
CA LEU A 184 -8.22 -8.94 -8.89
C LEU A 184 -9.05 -10.13 -8.43
N LEU A 185 -9.58 -10.09 -7.21
CA LEU A 185 -10.23 -11.24 -6.58
C LEU A 185 -11.74 -11.06 -6.48
N LYS A 186 -12.46 -12.17 -6.53
CA LYS A 186 -13.90 -12.25 -6.36
C LYS A 186 -14.29 -13.40 -5.43
N THR A 187 -15.56 -13.41 -5.01
CA THR A 187 -16.13 -14.50 -4.22
C THR A 187 -15.79 -15.87 -4.81
N GLY A 188 -15.30 -16.78 -3.96
CA GLY A 188 -14.85 -18.13 -4.32
C GLY A 188 -13.37 -18.25 -4.65
N ASP A 189 -12.66 -17.13 -4.83
CA ASP A 189 -11.20 -17.15 -4.99
C ASP A 189 -10.47 -17.38 -3.65
N HIS A 190 -9.23 -17.85 -3.76
CA HIS A 190 -8.37 -18.19 -2.63
C HIS A 190 -6.99 -17.51 -2.74
N ILE A 191 -6.44 -17.11 -1.59
CA ILE A 191 -5.10 -16.54 -1.43
C ILE A 191 -4.25 -17.49 -0.58
N VAL A 192 -2.99 -17.71 -0.99
CA VAL A 192 -1.97 -18.25 -0.07
C VAL A 192 -1.07 -17.08 0.35
N ALA A 193 -0.91 -16.85 1.64
CA ALA A 193 -0.15 -15.71 2.13
C ALA A 193 0.79 -16.09 3.26
N SER A 194 1.84 -15.30 3.46
CA SER A 194 2.74 -15.48 4.59
C SER A 194 2.06 -15.14 5.90
N ARG A 195 2.31 -15.94 6.94
CA ARG A 195 1.87 -15.63 8.32
C ARG A 195 2.71 -14.52 8.98
N SER A 196 3.86 -14.17 8.42
CA SER A 196 4.84 -13.22 8.97
C SER A 196 4.83 -11.89 8.19
N MET A 197 3.68 -11.20 8.20
CA MET A 197 3.50 -9.92 7.49
C MET A 197 2.97 -8.84 8.42
N PHE A 198 2.92 -7.60 7.94
CA PHE A 198 2.26 -6.51 8.64
C PHE A 198 0.85 -6.88 9.14
N GLY A 199 0.57 -6.69 10.44
CA GLY A 199 -0.67 -7.16 11.06
C GLY A 199 -1.96 -6.61 10.44
N SER A 200 -1.95 -5.41 9.84
CA SER A 200 -3.13 -4.89 9.12
C SER A 200 -3.40 -5.66 7.83
N THR A 201 -2.35 -6.13 7.16
CA THR A 201 -2.44 -7.00 5.98
C THR A 201 -3.04 -8.35 6.36
N ILE A 202 -2.55 -8.97 7.44
CA ILE A 202 -3.10 -10.25 7.94
C ILE A 202 -4.61 -10.10 8.22
N LYS A 203 -5.01 -9.01 8.90
CA LYS A 203 -6.42 -8.73 9.16
C LYS A 203 -7.23 -8.52 7.88
N LEU A 204 -6.71 -7.76 6.92
CA LEU A 204 -7.38 -7.53 5.63
C LEU A 204 -7.63 -8.86 4.89
N LEU A 205 -6.59 -9.68 4.72
CA LEU A 205 -6.68 -10.92 3.95
C LEU A 205 -7.47 -12.01 4.69
N GLY A 206 -7.28 -12.14 6.00
CA GLY A 206 -7.88 -13.22 6.79
C GLY A 206 -9.30 -12.93 7.26
N THR A 207 -9.66 -11.68 7.54
CA THR A 207 -10.95 -11.32 8.15
C THR A 207 -11.82 -10.49 7.23
N GLU A 208 -11.28 -9.43 6.63
CA GLU A 208 -12.12 -8.50 5.86
C GLU A 208 -12.51 -9.11 4.50
N LEU A 209 -11.57 -9.75 3.79
CA LEU A 209 -11.85 -10.43 2.52
C LEU A 209 -12.76 -11.66 2.67
N ALA A 210 -12.67 -12.38 3.80
CA ALA A 210 -13.54 -13.52 4.09
C ALA A 210 -15.03 -13.13 4.09
N ARG A 211 -15.35 -11.90 4.49
CA ARG A 211 -16.74 -11.36 4.44
C ARG A 211 -17.27 -11.21 3.02
N PHE A 212 -16.39 -11.12 2.03
CA PHE A 212 -16.70 -11.08 0.60
C PHE A 212 -16.52 -12.45 -0.09
N GLY A 213 -16.28 -13.49 0.71
CA GLY A 213 -16.12 -14.87 0.24
C GLY A 213 -14.79 -15.15 -0.46
N VAL A 214 -13.75 -14.37 -0.19
CA VAL A 214 -12.37 -14.68 -0.58
C VAL A 214 -11.67 -15.27 0.63
N GLU A 215 -11.18 -16.50 0.51
CA GLU A 215 -10.52 -17.21 1.62
C GLU A 215 -9.01 -17.08 1.54
N THR A 216 -8.33 -17.12 2.69
CA THR A 216 -6.86 -17.05 2.77
C THR A 216 -6.32 -18.19 3.62
N THR A 217 -5.33 -18.92 3.10
CA THR A 217 -4.50 -19.86 3.87
C THR A 217 -3.15 -19.20 4.18
N PHE A 218 -2.81 -19.11 5.47
CA PHE A 218 -1.53 -18.56 5.92
C PHE A 218 -0.49 -19.65 6.14
N VAL A 219 0.71 -19.46 5.59
CA VAL A 219 1.82 -20.43 5.62
C VAL A 219 3.12 -19.80 6.13
N SER A 220 4.14 -20.60 6.41
CA SER A 220 5.47 -20.12 6.77
C SER A 220 6.10 -19.34 5.60
N GLN A 221 6.70 -18.18 5.89
CA GLN A 221 7.44 -17.40 4.88
C GLN A 221 8.57 -18.22 4.25
N THR A 222 9.25 -19.03 5.04
CA THR A 222 10.54 -19.64 4.70
C THR A 222 10.44 -21.07 4.17
N ASP A 223 9.23 -21.66 4.19
CA ASP A 223 9.00 -23.05 3.77
C ASP A 223 8.14 -23.10 2.50
N VAL A 224 8.80 -23.15 1.34
CA VAL A 224 8.16 -23.25 0.02
C VAL A 224 7.24 -24.49 -0.10
N ALA A 225 7.50 -25.57 0.63
CA ALA A 225 6.65 -26.75 0.59
C ALA A 225 5.26 -26.48 1.19
N GLU A 226 5.18 -25.66 2.25
CA GLU A 226 3.88 -25.23 2.80
C GLU A 226 3.09 -24.39 1.78
N TRP A 227 3.75 -23.49 1.04
CA TRP A 227 3.10 -22.70 -0.02
C TRP A 227 2.50 -23.60 -1.10
N LYS A 228 3.26 -24.59 -1.56
CA LYS A 228 2.81 -25.55 -2.55
C LYS A 228 1.66 -26.41 -2.04
N ALA A 229 1.72 -26.87 -0.79
CA ALA A 229 0.67 -27.68 -0.17
C ALA A 229 -0.63 -26.89 0.09
N ALA A 230 -0.53 -25.57 0.28
CA ALA A 230 -1.68 -24.70 0.50
C ALA A 230 -2.45 -24.34 -0.79
N ILE A 231 -1.90 -24.66 -1.97
CA ILE A 231 -2.58 -24.44 -3.25
C ILE A 231 -3.89 -25.23 -3.29
N ARG A 232 -4.98 -24.51 -3.60
CA ARG A 232 -6.28 -25.07 -3.96
C ARG A 232 -6.45 -24.99 -5.47
N PRO A 233 -6.33 -26.10 -6.22
CA PRO A 233 -6.40 -26.10 -7.68
C PRO A 233 -7.71 -25.47 -8.17
N GLY A 234 -7.59 -24.58 -9.16
CA GLY A 234 -8.74 -23.89 -9.75
C GLY A 234 -9.38 -22.80 -8.87
N ALA A 235 -9.01 -22.67 -7.59
CA ALA A 235 -9.49 -21.61 -6.69
C ALA A 235 -8.41 -20.60 -6.29
N THR A 236 -7.16 -21.03 -6.14
CA THR A 236 -6.06 -20.13 -5.77
C THR A 236 -5.75 -19.17 -6.92
N ARG A 237 -5.73 -17.88 -6.62
CA ARG A 237 -5.46 -16.82 -7.61
C ARG A 237 -4.24 -15.97 -7.28
N LEU A 238 -3.87 -15.91 -6.01
CA LEU A 238 -2.82 -15.01 -5.54
C LEU A 238 -1.98 -15.66 -4.46
N LEU A 239 -0.67 -15.61 -4.63
CA LEU A 239 0.32 -15.79 -3.58
C LEU A 239 0.80 -14.40 -3.15
N PHE A 240 0.85 -14.14 -1.84
CA PHE A 240 1.24 -12.83 -1.31
C PHE A 240 2.27 -12.92 -0.17
N ALA A 241 3.43 -12.31 -0.37
CA ALA A 241 4.53 -12.30 0.60
C ALA A 241 5.14 -10.89 0.76
N GLU A 242 5.67 -10.60 1.95
CA GLU A 242 6.51 -9.44 2.26
C GLU A 242 7.93 -9.96 2.48
N THR A 243 8.93 -9.47 1.75
CA THR A 243 10.32 -9.94 1.91
C THR A 243 11.32 -8.78 1.81
N PRO A 244 12.10 -8.50 2.86
CA PRO A 244 12.12 -9.12 4.19
C PRO A 244 10.86 -8.88 5.03
N THR A 245 10.57 -9.78 5.97
CA THR A 245 9.43 -9.64 6.89
C THR A 245 9.67 -8.62 8.00
N ASN A 246 8.61 -7.94 8.45
CA ASN A 246 8.62 -7.13 9.68
C ASN A 246 8.10 -7.93 10.89
N PRO A 247 8.84 -8.06 12.01
CA PRO A 247 10.11 -7.40 12.33
C PRO A 247 11.37 -8.26 12.12
N LEU A 248 11.24 -9.58 11.91
CA LEU A 248 12.35 -10.53 12.01
C LEU A 248 13.25 -10.60 10.76
N THR A 249 12.87 -9.93 9.68
CA THR A 249 13.63 -9.87 8.42
C THR A 249 13.84 -11.23 7.74
N ASP A 250 12.91 -12.16 7.95
CA ASP A 250 12.88 -13.43 7.21
C ASP A 250 12.64 -13.15 5.72
N LEU A 251 13.20 -14.00 4.87
CA LEU A 251 13.10 -13.88 3.42
C LEU A 251 12.17 -14.95 2.85
N CYS A 252 11.53 -14.68 1.71
CA CYS A 252 11.04 -15.74 0.83
C CYS A 252 11.93 -15.85 -0.40
N ASP A 253 12.05 -17.06 -0.95
CA ASP A 253 12.68 -17.28 -2.25
C ASP A 253 11.67 -16.88 -3.33
N ILE A 254 11.77 -15.64 -3.83
CA ILE A 254 10.79 -15.06 -4.76
C ILE A 254 10.66 -15.91 -6.02
N ARG A 255 11.77 -16.45 -6.53
CA ARG A 255 11.77 -17.25 -7.76
C ARG A 255 11.07 -18.59 -7.52
N ALA A 256 11.36 -19.27 -6.41
CA ALA A 256 10.66 -20.50 -6.07
C ALA A 256 9.15 -20.29 -5.83
N LEU A 257 8.74 -19.17 -5.24
CA LEU A 257 7.32 -18.84 -5.08
C LEU A 257 6.65 -18.47 -6.41
N ALA A 258 7.38 -17.85 -7.34
CA ALA A 258 6.88 -17.54 -8.68
C ALA A 258 6.57 -18.84 -9.42
N ASP A 259 7.50 -19.81 -9.39
CA ASP A 259 7.31 -21.13 -9.99
C ASP A 259 6.04 -21.81 -9.41
N VAL A 260 5.87 -21.79 -8.08
CA VAL A 260 4.66 -22.35 -7.42
C VAL A 260 3.37 -21.64 -7.85
N ALA A 261 3.39 -20.31 -7.95
CA ALA A 261 2.23 -19.54 -8.38
C ALA A 261 1.85 -19.85 -9.83
N HIS A 262 2.83 -19.80 -10.74
CA HIS A 262 2.62 -20.00 -12.16
C HIS A 262 2.20 -21.43 -12.50
N ASP A 263 2.78 -22.45 -11.84
CA ASP A 263 2.34 -23.85 -11.95
C ASP A 263 0.86 -24.04 -11.57
N ALA A 264 0.35 -23.21 -10.66
CA ALA A 264 -1.05 -23.24 -10.21
C ALA A 264 -1.99 -22.33 -11.03
N GLY A 265 -1.47 -21.58 -12.01
CA GLY A 265 -2.22 -20.55 -12.74
C GLY A 265 -2.64 -19.35 -11.86
N ALA A 266 -1.86 -19.08 -10.81
CA ALA A 266 -2.02 -17.96 -9.90
C ALA A 266 -0.95 -16.88 -10.14
N TRP A 267 -1.15 -15.69 -9.60
CA TRP A 267 -0.15 -14.62 -9.59
C TRP A 267 0.67 -14.64 -8.30
N LEU A 268 1.93 -14.24 -8.38
CA LEU A 268 2.74 -13.87 -7.22
C LEU A 268 2.78 -12.36 -7.06
N ALA A 269 2.37 -11.87 -5.90
CA ALA A 269 2.54 -10.48 -5.48
C ALA A 269 3.53 -10.38 -4.30
N VAL A 270 4.51 -9.49 -4.43
CA VAL A 270 5.55 -9.27 -3.42
C VAL A 270 5.49 -7.84 -2.90
N ASP A 271 5.32 -7.67 -1.59
CA ASP A 271 5.58 -6.39 -0.93
C ASP A 271 7.10 -6.21 -0.78
N ASN A 272 7.63 -5.26 -1.55
CA ASN A 272 9.05 -4.95 -1.65
C ASN A 272 9.41 -3.66 -0.91
N SER A 273 8.56 -3.21 0.03
CA SER A 273 8.72 -1.92 0.71
C SER A 273 10.02 -1.80 1.52
N PHE A 274 10.58 -2.91 2.02
CA PHE A 274 11.78 -2.91 2.87
C PHE A 274 13.07 -2.69 2.09
N LEU A 275 13.17 -3.28 0.89
CA LEU A 275 14.39 -3.22 0.08
C LEU A 275 14.29 -2.20 -1.03
N THR A 276 13.06 -1.92 -1.50
CA THR A 276 12.78 -1.06 -2.64
C THR A 276 13.45 -1.57 -3.93
N PRO A 277 13.17 -0.96 -5.10
CA PRO A 277 13.88 -1.33 -6.32
C PRO A 277 15.39 -1.07 -6.26
N ALA A 278 15.87 -0.30 -5.27
CA ALA A 278 17.29 0.00 -5.11
C ALA A 278 18.12 -1.18 -4.60
N LEU A 279 17.51 -2.12 -3.87
CA LEU A 279 18.21 -3.29 -3.31
C LEU A 279 17.57 -4.63 -3.69
N GLN A 280 16.37 -4.66 -4.27
CA GLN A 280 15.74 -5.90 -4.75
C GLN A 280 14.73 -5.55 -5.83
N ARG A 281 14.79 -6.20 -6.99
CA ARG A 281 13.79 -6.06 -8.05
C ARG A 281 12.97 -7.33 -8.14
N ALA A 282 11.84 -7.35 -7.43
CA ALA A 282 11.02 -8.55 -7.29
C ALA A 282 10.46 -9.05 -8.63
N ALA A 283 10.15 -8.12 -9.55
CA ALA A 283 9.71 -8.47 -10.90
C ALA A 283 10.78 -9.27 -11.69
N ALA A 284 12.05 -8.91 -11.57
CA ALA A 284 13.16 -9.63 -12.21
C ALA A 284 13.39 -11.04 -11.64
N LEU A 285 12.80 -11.33 -10.47
CA LEU A 285 12.85 -12.63 -9.81
C LEU A 285 11.61 -13.48 -10.08
N GLY A 286 10.60 -12.96 -10.80
CA GLY A 286 9.41 -13.71 -11.23
C GLY A 286 8.09 -13.25 -10.60
N ALA A 287 8.08 -12.23 -9.74
CA ALA A 287 6.83 -11.69 -9.22
C ALA A 287 6.02 -10.99 -10.32
N ASP A 288 4.72 -11.27 -10.41
CA ASP A 288 3.81 -10.62 -11.36
C ASP A 288 3.45 -9.20 -10.91
N LEU A 289 3.32 -9.00 -9.59
CA LEU A 289 2.96 -7.72 -9.00
C LEU A 289 3.93 -7.36 -7.89
N VAL A 290 4.35 -6.10 -7.86
CA VAL A 290 5.20 -5.56 -6.79
C VAL A 290 4.47 -4.45 -6.06
N ILE A 291 4.36 -4.59 -4.74
CA ILE A 291 3.69 -3.65 -3.87
C ILE A 291 4.72 -2.79 -3.15
N HIS A 292 4.44 -1.49 -3.10
CA HIS A 292 5.21 -0.53 -2.31
C HIS A 292 4.32 0.27 -1.39
N SER A 293 4.72 0.40 -0.13
CA SER A 293 4.35 1.52 0.72
C SER A 293 5.33 2.66 0.48
N GLY A 294 4.98 3.58 -0.43
CA GLY A 294 5.77 4.79 -0.70
C GLY A 294 6.04 5.68 0.52
N THR A 295 5.23 5.56 1.57
CA THR A 295 5.44 6.17 2.91
C THR A 295 6.78 5.84 3.58
N LYS A 296 7.48 4.80 3.10
CA LYS A 296 8.70 4.26 3.71
C LYS A 296 9.93 4.82 2.98
N PHE A 297 10.80 3.95 2.51
CA PHE A 297 12.08 4.31 1.89
C PHE A 297 11.96 5.06 0.55
N LEU A 298 10.86 4.90 -0.21
CA LEU A 298 10.67 5.66 -1.45
C LEU A 298 10.62 7.16 -1.17
N GLU A 299 9.81 7.58 -0.19
CA GLU A 299 9.76 8.96 0.28
C GLU A 299 10.97 9.32 1.15
N GLY A 300 11.30 8.47 2.13
CA GLY A 300 12.58 8.46 2.84
C GLY A 300 12.74 9.41 4.04
N GLN A 301 11.77 10.27 4.35
CA GLN A 301 11.93 11.38 5.31
C GLN A 301 10.73 11.60 6.23
N GLY A 302 9.74 10.70 6.22
CA GLY A 302 8.63 10.65 7.16
C GLY A 302 7.54 11.71 6.93
N ARG A 303 7.39 12.25 5.71
CA ARG A 303 6.52 13.42 5.46
C ARG A 303 5.12 13.10 4.95
N VAL A 304 5.00 12.15 4.02
CA VAL A 304 3.73 11.85 3.33
C VAL A 304 3.45 10.35 3.28
N MET A 305 2.19 10.02 3.06
CA MET A 305 1.78 8.66 2.74
C MET A 305 1.64 8.49 1.23
N ALA A 306 2.07 7.33 0.74
CA ALA A 306 1.90 6.89 -0.63
C ALA A 306 1.93 5.36 -0.68
N GLY A 307 1.39 4.79 -1.75
CA GLY A 307 1.55 3.40 -2.11
C GLY A 307 1.51 3.21 -3.62
N ALA A 308 1.89 2.04 -4.10
CA ALA A 308 1.80 1.70 -5.52
C ALA A 308 1.71 0.19 -5.73
N VAL A 309 1.11 -0.19 -6.86
CA VAL A 309 1.17 -1.54 -7.43
C VAL A 309 1.89 -1.45 -8.78
N CYS A 310 2.98 -2.18 -8.96
CA CYS A 310 3.75 -2.25 -10.19
C CYS A 310 3.54 -3.62 -10.85
N GLY A 311 3.52 -3.70 -12.17
CA GLY A 311 3.30 -4.98 -12.86
C GLY A 311 3.03 -4.84 -14.36
N PRO A 312 2.48 -5.89 -14.99
CA PRO A 312 2.10 -5.86 -16.39
C PRO A 312 0.83 -5.03 -16.62
N HIS A 313 0.70 -4.49 -17.84
CA HIS A 313 -0.40 -3.60 -18.24
C HIS A 313 -1.78 -4.25 -18.06
N ASP A 314 -1.91 -5.53 -18.41
CA ASP A 314 -3.17 -6.27 -18.35
C ASP A 314 -3.69 -6.48 -16.91
N LEU A 315 -2.82 -6.49 -15.91
CA LEU A 315 -3.22 -6.52 -14.51
C LEU A 315 -3.43 -5.11 -13.97
N VAL A 316 -2.44 -4.23 -14.13
CA VAL A 316 -2.44 -2.93 -13.45
C VAL A 316 -3.37 -1.94 -14.12
N GLU A 317 -3.23 -1.68 -15.42
CA GLU A 317 -4.07 -0.71 -16.12
C GLU A 317 -5.46 -1.28 -16.42
N GLU A 318 -5.55 -2.52 -16.91
CA GLU A 318 -6.83 -3.07 -17.39
C GLU A 318 -7.74 -3.57 -16.26
N LYS A 319 -7.19 -4.13 -15.16
CA LYS A 319 -8.00 -4.61 -14.02
C LYS A 319 -8.05 -3.61 -12.88
N LEU A 320 -6.90 -3.09 -12.42
CA LEU A 320 -6.88 -2.17 -11.27
C LEU A 320 -7.33 -0.75 -11.65
N GLY A 321 -7.00 -0.29 -12.86
CA GLY A 321 -7.36 1.04 -13.36
C GLY A 321 -8.87 1.35 -13.29
N PRO A 322 -9.77 0.52 -13.86
CA PRO A 322 -11.20 0.72 -13.73
C PRO A 322 -11.68 0.72 -12.27
N PHE A 323 -11.11 -0.15 -11.43
CA PHE A 323 -11.50 -0.28 -10.03
C PHE A 323 -11.11 0.94 -9.19
N ILE A 324 -9.87 1.44 -9.30
CA ILE A 324 -9.42 2.59 -8.50
C ILE A 324 -10.26 3.84 -8.78
N ARG A 325 -10.70 4.02 -10.04
CA ARG A 325 -11.55 5.14 -10.46
C ARG A 325 -12.88 5.15 -9.70
N GLY A 326 -13.45 3.99 -9.41
CA GLY A 326 -14.68 3.85 -8.62
C GLY A 326 -14.44 3.82 -7.10
N ALA A 327 -13.36 3.18 -6.66
CA ALA A 327 -13.10 2.91 -5.24
C ALA A 327 -12.46 4.10 -4.49
N GLY A 328 -11.77 5.00 -5.19
CA GLY A 328 -11.27 6.25 -4.61
C GLY A 328 -9.96 6.14 -3.83
N PHE A 329 -9.12 5.13 -4.08
CA PHE A 329 -7.83 4.96 -3.41
C PHE A 329 -6.70 5.86 -3.94
N ASN A 330 -7.02 6.95 -4.64
CA ASN A 330 -6.06 7.71 -5.44
C ASN A 330 -5.06 8.51 -4.58
N LEU A 331 -3.82 8.62 -5.06
CA LEU A 331 -2.77 9.42 -4.43
C LEU A 331 -2.98 10.93 -4.66
N SER A 332 -2.72 11.74 -3.63
CA SER A 332 -2.66 13.20 -3.77
C SER A 332 -1.46 13.62 -4.65
N PRO A 333 -1.61 14.55 -5.61
CA PRO A 333 -0.48 15.03 -6.42
C PRO A 333 0.65 15.64 -5.58
N PHE A 334 0.33 16.27 -4.44
CA PHE A 334 1.35 16.76 -3.50
C PHE A 334 2.18 15.61 -2.93
N ASN A 335 1.52 14.55 -2.47
CA ASN A 335 2.21 13.39 -1.91
C ASN A 335 3.03 12.66 -2.98
N ALA A 336 2.49 12.53 -4.19
CA ALA A 336 3.20 11.96 -5.33
C ALA A 336 4.48 12.74 -5.62
N TRP A 337 4.42 14.08 -5.67
CA TRP A 337 5.61 14.92 -5.86
C TRP A 337 6.65 14.72 -4.75
N VAL A 338 6.23 14.69 -3.47
CA VAL A 338 7.18 14.48 -2.36
C VAL A 338 7.87 13.12 -2.47
N ALA A 339 7.14 12.04 -2.76
CA ALA A 339 7.72 10.72 -2.94
C ALA A 339 8.60 10.63 -4.21
N LEU A 340 8.18 11.27 -5.30
CA LEU A 340 8.93 11.40 -6.55
C LEU A 340 10.31 12.01 -6.34
N LYS A 341 10.38 13.13 -5.60
CA LYS A 341 11.65 13.76 -5.24
C LYS A 341 12.47 12.90 -4.26
N GLY A 342 11.81 12.17 -3.36
CA GLY A 342 12.47 11.21 -2.48
C GLY A 342 13.24 10.13 -3.25
N MET A 343 12.69 9.65 -4.36
CA MET A 343 13.30 8.59 -5.18
C MET A 343 14.65 8.97 -5.81
N GLU A 344 14.92 10.27 -6.02
CA GLU A 344 16.17 10.75 -6.63
C GLU A 344 17.41 10.42 -5.77
N THR A 345 17.19 10.29 -4.46
CA THR A 345 18.24 9.94 -3.49
C THR A 345 18.09 8.51 -2.98
N LEU A 346 17.16 7.72 -3.51
CA LEU A 346 16.83 6.39 -2.98
C LEU A 346 18.06 5.48 -2.89
N HIS A 347 18.81 5.33 -3.98
CA HIS A 347 19.94 4.41 -4.03
C HIS A 347 21.06 4.80 -3.05
N ILE A 348 21.38 6.10 -2.94
CA ILE A 348 22.41 6.55 -2.00
C ILE A 348 21.96 6.39 -0.55
N ARG A 349 20.68 6.65 -0.24
CA ARG A 349 20.11 6.45 1.10
C ARG A 349 20.09 4.97 1.46
N MET A 350 19.54 4.12 0.60
CA MET A 350 19.42 2.68 0.86
C MET A 350 20.78 2.00 1.04
N ARG A 351 21.77 2.35 0.22
CA ARG A 351 23.14 1.82 0.36
C ARG A 351 23.75 2.22 1.70
N GLU A 352 23.68 3.50 2.05
CA GLU A 352 24.30 4.01 3.28
C GLU A 352 23.59 3.48 4.53
N GLN A 353 22.26 3.47 4.54
CA GLN A 353 21.48 2.90 5.64
C GLN A 353 21.70 1.39 5.80
N SER A 354 21.89 0.64 4.69
CA SER A 354 22.23 -0.78 4.76
C SER A 354 23.64 -1.02 5.33
N ARG A 355 24.59 -0.14 4.99
CA ARG A 355 25.94 -0.17 5.57
C ARG A 355 25.90 0.09 7.07
N HIS A 356 25.19 1.14 7.49
CA HIS A 356 24.98 1.46 8.91
C HIS A 356 24.27 0.33 9.66
N ALA A 357 23.26 -0.28 9.05
CA ALA A 357 22.54 -1.40 9.65
C ALA A 357 23.43 -2.63 9.85
N LEU A 358 24.30 -2.95 8.88
CA LEU A 358 25.27 -4.04 9.04
C LEU A 358 26.27 -3.75 10.16
N GLU A 359 26.82 -2.54 10.21
CA GLU A 359 27.75 -2.11 11.26
C GLU A 359 27.11 -2.19 12.66
N LEU A 360 25.88 -1.69 12.79
CA LEU A 360 25.13 -1.75 14.04
C LEU A 360 24.77 -3.20 14.43
N ALA A 361 24.36 -4.02 13.46
CA ALA A 361 24.04 -5.42 13.68
C ALA A 361 25.25 -6.21 14.20
N GLN A 362 26.42 -6.00 13.59
CA GLN A 362 27.67 -6.63 14.02
C GLN A 362 28.08 -6.20 15.42
N TRP A 363 27.97 -4.90 15.73
CA TRP A 363 28.23 -4.40 17.08
C TRP A 363 27.28 -5.02 18.11
N LEU A 364 25.98 -5.06 17.83
CA LEU A 364 24.96 -5.69 18.70
C LEU A 364 25.26 -7.17 18.95
N GLN A 365 25.77 -7.93 17.96
CA GLN A 365 26.15 -9.35 18.14
C GLN A 365 27.24 -9.56 19.19
N THR A 366 28.08 -8.56 19.43
CA THR A 366 29.16 -8.63 20.43
C THR A 366 28.74 -8.16 21.83
N HIS A 367 27.54 -7.57 21.95
CA HIS A 367 27.12 -6.93 23.19
C HIS A 367 26.54 -7.96 24.19
N PRO A 368 27.04 -8.06 25.43
CA PRO A 368 26.67 -9.11 26.39
C PRO A 368 25.20 -9.07 26.86
N LYS A 369 24.52 -7.95 26.64
CA LYS A 369 23.10 -7.74 26.96
C LYS A 369 22.15 -8.01 25.79
N VAL A 370 22.69 -8.44 24.65
CA VAL A 370 21.93 -8.82 23.45
C VAL A 370 22.05 -10.33 23.28
N ALA A 371 20.91 -11.02 23.28
CA ALA A 371 20.86 -12.47 23.15
C ALA A 371 20.97 -12.93 21.70
N ARG A 372 20.37 -12.17 20.77
CA ARG A 372 20.32 -12.51 19.35
C ARG A 372 20.08 -11.28 18.50
N VAL A 373 20.63 -11.27 17.28
CA VAL A 373 20.40 -10.24 16.27
C VAL A 373 19.83 -10.90 15.00
N TYR A 374 18.83 -10.26 14.41
CA TYR A 374 18.14 -10.63 13.19
C TYR A 374 18.43 -9.58 12.12
N TYR A 375 19.27 -9.94 11.16
CA TYR A 375 19.58 -9.09 10.01
C TYR A 375 20.12 -9.94 8.85
N PRO A 376 19.60 -9.84 7.62
CA PRO A 376 20.01 -10.69 6.49
C PRO A 376 21.47 -10.51 6.08
N GLY A 377 22.07 -9.37 6.47
CA GLY A 377 23.48 -9.04 6.28
C GLY A 377 24.47 -9.89 7.08
N LEU A 378 24.03 -10.51 8.17
CA LEU A 378 24.92 -11.23 9.08
C LEU A 378 25.25 -12.64 8.58
N ALA A 379 26.47 -13.09 8.82
CA ALA A 379 26.89 -14.46 8.51
C ALA A 379 26.08 -15.52 9.29
N SER A 380 25.54 -15.15 10.45
CA SER A 380 24.69 -16.01 11.28
C SER A 380 23.23 -16.07 10.81
N HIS A 381 22.83 -15.28 9.80
CA HIS A 381 21.45 -15.29 9.34
C HIS A 381 21.15 -16.60 8.59
N PRO A 382 20.10 -17.37 8.96
CA PRO A 382 19.82 -18.67 8.35
C PRO A 382 19.65 -18.62 6.83
N GLN A 383 19.15 -17.49 6.32
CA GLN A 383 18.90 -17.27 4.89
C GLN A 383 19.95 -16.36 4.23
N ARG A 384 21.16 -16.23 4.79
CA ARG A 384 22.23 -15.37 4.23
C ARG A 384 22.54 -15.70 2.77
N ALA A 385 22.60 -16.99 2.44
CA ALA A 385 22.86 -17.44 1.07
C ALA A 385 21.72 -17.07 0.10
N LEU A 386 20.48 -16.97 0.58
CA LEU A 386 19.36 -16.50 -0.23
C LEU A 386 19.43 -14.98 -0.42
N ALA A 387 19.70 -14.23 0.65
CA ALA A 387 19.93 -12.78 0.61
C ALA A 387 20.97 -12.42 -0.47
N GLN A 388 22.11 -13.11 -0.49
CA GLN A 388 23.19 -12.90 -1.47
C GLN A 388 22.77 -13.18 -2.92
N ARG A 389 21.74 -13.99 -3.16
CA ARG A 389 21.24 -14.28 -4.51
C ARG A 389 20.21 -13.27 -5.00
N GLN A 390 19.44 -12.66 -4.09
CA GLN A 390 18.28 -11.83 -4.46
C GLN A 390 18.41 -10.34 -4.10
N HIS A 391 19.31 -9.97 -3.18
CA HIS A 391 19.57 -8.57 -2.82
C HIS A 391 20.73 -7.99 -3.67
N GLU A 392 20.64 -6.70 -3.96
CA GLU A 392 21.61 -5.92 -4.71
C GLU A 392 22.17 -4.80 -3.82
N GLY A 393 23.49 -4.72 -3.65
CA GLY A 393 24.16 -3.57 -3.00
C GLY A 393 23.94 -3.38 -1.48
N GLY A 394 23.09 -4.16 -0.82
CA GLY A 394 22.84 -4.10 0.62
C GLY A 394 21.67 -4.98 1.07
N ASP A 395 21.51 -5.17 2.39
CA ASP A 395 20.53 -6.08 2.99
C ASP A 395 19.37 -5.36 3.69
N GLY A 396 19.16 -4.08 3.37
CA GLY A 396 18.11 -3.23 3.93
C GLY A 396 18.56 -2.48 5.19
N ALA A 397 17.70 -1.58 5.68
CA ALA A 397 18.03 -0.71 6.80
C ALA A 397 17.31 -1.10 8.12
N VAL A 398 16.60 -2.22 8.13
CA VAL A 398 15.86 -2.67 9.31
C VAL A 398 16.55 -3.89 9.89
N LEU A 399 16.74 -3.89 11.21
CA LEU A 399 17.22 -5.02 11.97
C LEU A 399 16.38 -5.19 13.23
N SER A 400 16.44 -6.38 13.80
CA SER A 400 15.85 -6.68 15.10
C SER A 400 16.85 -7.36 16.02
N PHE A 401 16.64 -7.28 17.32
CA PHE A 401 17.46 -7.98 18.30
C PHE A 401 16.70 -8.25 19.59
N ASP A 402 17.05 -9.34 20.26
CA ASP A 402 16.51 -9.70 21.57
C ASP A 402 17.46 -9.21 22.68
N VAL A 403 16.92 -8.54 23.69
CA VAL A 403 17.66 -8.28 24.93
C VAL A 403 17.64 -9.51 25.84
N VAL A 404 18.64 -9.64 26.72
CA VAL A 404 18.68 -10.72 27.72
C VAL A 404 17.60 -10.54 28.80
N GLY A 405 17.09 -11.65 29.33
CA GLY A 405 16.12 -11.68 30.43
C GLY A 405 15.76 -13.11 30.81
N HIS A 406 15.36 -13.34 32.06
CA HIS A 406 15.06 -14.68 32.58
C HIS A 406 13.59 -15.09 32.44
N ASP A 407 12.69 -14.12 32.28
CA ASP A 407 11.27 -14.34 32.06
C ASP A 407 10.66 -13.24 31.16
N ALA A 408 9.41 -13.44 30.75
CA ALA A 408 8.70 -12.54 29.84
C ALA A 408 8.54 -11.11 30.39
N GLN A 409 8.36 -10.97 31.71
CA GLN A 409 8.19 -9.65 32.33
C GLN A 409 9.51 -8.88 32.37
N THR A 410 10.61 -9.56 32.72
CA THR A 410 11.96 -9.00 32.73
C THR A 410 12.41 -8.63 31.32
N LEU A 411 12.15 -9.50 30.33
CA LEU A 411 12.42 -9.21 28.93
C LEU A 411 11.72 -7.92 28.48
N ARG A 412 10.44 -7.75 28.81
CA ARG A 412 9.68 -6.53 28.50
C ARG A 412 10.26 -5.31 29.20
N THR A 413 10.51 -5.40 30.50
CA THR A 413 11.10 -4.30 31.29
C THR A 413 12.45 -3.88 30.71
N ASN A 414 13.29 -4.84 30.33
CA ASN A 414 14.60 -4.59 29.73
C ASN A 414 14.46 -3.94 28.34
N ALA A 415 13.57 -4.45 27.49
CA ALA A 415 13.32 -3.87 26.18
C ALA A 415 12.81 -2.42 26.29
N PHE A 416 11.88 -2.16 27.22
CA PHE A 416 11.37 -0.82 27.50
C PHE A 416 12.47 0.10 28.04
N ALA A 417 13.31 -0.39 28.96
CA ALA A 417 14.44 0.38 29.46
C ALA A 417 15.38 0.80 28.33
N VAL A 418 15.70 -0.08 27.37
CA VAL A 418 16.53 0.29 26.21
C VAL A 418 15.88 1.42 25.41
N ILE A 419 14.60 1.29 25.07
CA ILE A 419 13.86 2.30 24.31
C ILE A 419 13.81 3.63 25.08
N ASP A 420 13.42 3.61 26.35
CA ASP A 420 13.13 4.81 27.13
C ASP A 420 14.39 5.65 27.39
N HIS A 421 15.55 5.00 27.52
CA HIS A 421 16.84 5.67 27.72
C HIS A 421 17.45 6.24 26.43
N CYS A 422 16.95 5.88 25.25
CA CYS A 422 17.34 6.52 23.99
C CYS A 422 16.94 8.01 24.00
N ARG A 423 17.86 8.87 23.58
CA ARG A 423 17.68 10.33 23.48
C ARG A 423 17.85 10.87 22.06
N VAL A 424 18.57 10.15 21.20
CA VAL A 424 18.77 10.44 19.78
C VAL A 424 17.79 9.62 18.95
N ILE A 425 17.70 8.32 19.21
CA ILE A 425 16.85 7.41 18.45
C ILE A 425 15.37 7.70 18.75
N SER A 426 14.58 7.87 17.70
CA SER A 426 13.16 8.22 17.82
C SER A 426 12.29 7.02 18.20
N LYS A 427 11.42 7.21 19.18
CA LYS A 427 10.48 6.20 19.69
C LYS A 427 9.22 6.17 18.83
N THR A 428 9.26 5.45 17.70
CA THR A 428 8.13 5.37 16.77
C THR A 428 8.11 4.03 16.02
N THR A 429 6.91 3.59 15.66
CA THR A 429 6.69 2.34 14.92
C THR A 429 6.94 2.48 13.42
N ASN A 430 7.20 3.69 12.92
CA ASN A 430 7.54 3.91 11.52
C ASN A 430 8.94 3.35 11.17
N LEU A 431 9.22 3.22 9.88
CA LEU A 431 10.50 2.78 9.32
C LEU A 431 10.76 3.51 8.00
N GLY A 432 12.01 3.49 7.56
CA GLY A 432 12.44 4.07 6.28
C GLY A 432 12.56 5.59 6.24
N ASP A 433 12.70 6.24 7.40
CA ASP A 433 13.13 7.64 7.52
C ASP A 433 14.67 7.71 7.52
N VAL A 434 15.22 8.87 7.18
CA VAL A 434 16.64 9.19 7.40
C VAL A 434 16.99 9.32 8.89
N LYS A 435 16.00 9.39 9.78
CA LYS A 435 16.19 9.37 11.24
C LYS A 435 16.00 7.95 11.77
N THR A 436 16.93 7.48 12.59
CA THR A 436 16.87 6.18 13.23
C THR A 436 15.66 6.10 14.16
N THR A 437 14.90 5.01 14.06
CA THR A 437 13.73 4.74 14.90
C THR A 437 13.86 3.41 15.62
N ILE A 438 13.28 3.32 16.83
CA ILE A 438 13.21 2.10 17.63
C ILE A 438 11.77 1.86 18.10
N SER A 439 11.39 0.59 18.16
CA SER A 439 10.09 0.15 18.68
C SER A 439 10.16 -1.23 19.31
N HIS A 440 9.20 -1.53 20.19
CA HIS A 440 8.97 -2.85 20.77
C HIS A 440 7.79 -3.52 20.05
N PRO A 441 8.01 -4.47 19.10
CA PRO A 441 6.94 -5.00 18.26
C PRO A 441 5.81 -5.65 19.04
N ALA A 442 6.11 -6.37 20.13
CA ALA A 442 5.11 -7.14 20.89
C ALA A 442 4.03 -6.28 21.55
N THR A 443 4.30 -5.01 21.88
CA THR A 443 3.32 -4.09 22.47
C THR A 443 2.83 -3.02 21.50
N THR A 444 3.35 -2.99 20.27
CA THR A 444 3.03 -1.96 19.28
C THR A 444 2.47 -2.57 17.99
N SER A 445 3.31 -2.79 16.96
CA SER A 445 2.90 -3.29 15.64
C SER A 445 2.15 -4.62 15.70
N HIS A 446 2.49 -5.48 16.67
CA HIS A 446 1.89 -6.80 16.89
C HIS A 446 1.14 -6.88 18.24
N GLY A 447 0.86 -5.73 18.87
CA GLY A 447 0.17 -5.67 20.17
C GLY A 447 -1.28 -6.13 20.14
N ARG A 448 -1.90 -6.23 18.96
CA ARG A 448 -3.27 -6.73 18.78
C ARG A 448 -3.36 -8.24 18.59
N LEU A 449 -2.23 -8.94 18.39
CA LEU A 449 -2.20 -10.40 18.32
C LEU A 449 -2.33 -11.00 19.73
N SER A 450 -2.75 -12.26 19.85
CA SER A 450 -2.64 -13.00 21.10
C SER A 450 -1.16 -13.28 21.43
N GLU A 451 -0.86 -13.69 22.67
CA GLU A 451 0.51 -14.06 23.02
C GLU A 451 0.98 -15.27 22.22
N GLU A 452 0.13 -16.29 22.07
CA GLU A 452 0.41 -17.50 21.30
C GLU A 452 0.71 -17.17 19.83
N GLN A 453 -0.08 -16.25 19.23
CA GLN A 453 0.15 -15.78 17.86
C GLN A 453 1.48 -15.03 17.73
N ARG A 454 1.84 -14.19 18.70
CA ARG A 454 3.14 -13.51 18.72
C ARG A 454 4.29 -14.50 18.83
N GLN A 455 4.20 -15.45 19.77
CA GLN A 455 5.24 -16.46 19.96
C GLN A 455 5.40 -17.35 18.73
N ALA A 456 4.30 -17.73 18.07
CA ALA A 456 4.33 -18.46 16.82
C ALA A 456 4.98 -17.67 15.67
N ALA A 457 4.92 -16.33 15.72
CA ALA A 457 5.59 -15.42 14.79
C ALA A 457 7.03 -15.06 15.22
N GLY A 458 7.56 -15.67 16.29
CA GLY A 458 8.90 -15.37 16.84
C GLY A 458 9.02 -14.01 17.53
N ILE A 459 7.90 -13.38 17.90
CA ILE A 459 7.85 -12.05 18.50
C ILE A 459 7.80 -12.18 20.03
N GLY A 460 8.99 -12.24 20.63
CA GLY A 460 9.16 -12.28 22.09
C GLY A 460 9.00 -10.92 22.78
N GLN A 461 8.90 -10.96 24.11
CA GLN A 461 8.82 -9.75 24.95
C GLN A 461 10.13 -8.97 25.07
N GLY A 462 11.25 -9.54 24.63
CA GLY A 462 12.56 -8.90 24.61
C GLY A 462 12.93 -8.30 23.26
N LEU A 463 12.05 -8.45 22.26
CA LEU A 463 12.37 -8.11 20.88
C LEU A 463 12.29 -6.60 20.67
N LEU A 464 13.37 -6.03 20.15
CA LEU A 464 13.45 -4.66 19.68
C LEU A 464 13.62 -4.65 18.16
N ARG A 465 13.03 -3.65 17.50
CA ARG A 465 13.21 -3.40 16.06
C ARG A 465 13.75 -1.99 15.87
N ILE A 466 14.84 -1.89 15.13
CA ILE A 466 15.46 -0.62 14.73
C ILE A 466 15.32 -0.45 13.21
N SER A 467 14.84 0.72 12.79
CA SER A 467 15.02 1.20 11.40
C SER A 467 16.17 2.19 11.43
N VAL A 468 17.30 1.81 10.82
CA VAL A 468 18.54 2.58 10.85
C VAL A 468 18.48 3.75 9.87
N GLY A 469 18.79 4.94 10.37
CA GLY A 469 18.84 6.19 9.63
C GLY A 469 20.23 6.50 9.07
N LEU A 470 20.48 7.79 8.86
CA LEU A 470 21.72 8.35 8.31
C LEU A 470 22.55 9.11 9.36
N GLU A 471 22.21 9.02 10.64
CA GLU A 471 23.05 9.53 11.71
C GLU A 471 24.44 8.89 11.68
N TYR A 472 25.40 9.54 12.33
CA TYR A 472 26.73 8.95 12.53
C TYR A 472 26.60 7.65 13.34
N PRO A 473 27.11 6.49 12.85
CA PRO A 473 26.85 5.19 13.47
C PRO A 473 27.22 5.10 14.95
N LYS A 474 28.32 5.74 15.35
CA LYS A 474 28.78 5.74 16.73
C LYS A 474 27.80 6.44 17.68
N ASP A 475 27.15 7.51 17.24
CA ASP A 475 26.15 8.22 18.05
C ASP A 475 24.92 7.34 18.30
N VAL A 476 24.52 6.53 17.30
CA VAL A 476 23.43 5.55 17.43
C VAL A 476 23.80 4.45 18.43
N GLN A 477 25.04 3.92 18.34
CA GLN A 477 25.54 2.92 19.30
C GLN A 477 25.61 3.48 20.72
N ASP A 478 26.14 4.71 20.88
CA ASP A 478 26.26 5.38 22.18
C ASP A 478 24.90 5.69 22.80
N ASP A 479 23.89 6.00 21.97
CA ASP A 479 22.52 6.20 22.46
C ASP A 479 21.88 4.89 22.93
N LEU A 480 22.06 3.78 22.20
CA LEU A 480 21.62 2.45 22.64
C LEU A 480 22.34 1.99 23.91
N LEU A 481 23.64 2.30 24.05
CA LEU A 481 24.42 1.98 25.25
C LEU A 481 23.85 2.60 26.53
N ARG A 482 23.19 3.76 26.45
CA ARG A 482 22.53 4.39 27.61
C ARG A 482 21.49 3.47 28.24
N GLY A 483 20.79 2.71 27.40
CA GLY A 483 19.78 1.75 27.83
C GLY A 483 20.35 0.35 28.08
N LEU A 484 21.20 -0.14 27.17
CA LEU A 484 21.81 -1.47 27.28
C LEU A 484 22.78 -1.60 28.45
N GLY A 485 23.48 -0.53 28.82
CA GLY A 485 24.42 -0.53 29.95
C GLY A 485 23.74 -0.61 31.32
N GLY A 486 22.43 -0.34 31.39
CA GLY A 486 21.62 -0.44 32.61
C GLY A 486 20.92 -1.80 32.80
N LEU A 487 20.97 -2.68 31.81
CA LEU A 487 20.51 -4.08 31.90
C LEU A 487 21.57 -4.95 32.55
#